data_AF-A0A2E2L7S0-F1
#
_entry.id   AF-A0A2E2L7S0-F1
#
_cell.length_a   1.000
_cell.length_b   1.000
_cell.length_c   1.000
_cell.angle_alpha   90.00
_cell.angle_beta   90.00
_cell.angle_gamma   90.00
#
_symmetry.space_group_name_H-M   'P 1'
#
loop_
_entity.id
_entity.type
_entity.pdbx_description
1 polymer ?
#
loop_
_entity_poly.entity_id
_entity_poly.type
_entity_poly.pdbx_seq_one_letter_code
_entity_poly.pdbx_strand_id
1 'polypeptide(L)'
;MRWRGQELGVADTAALPGLEHLDGLVQSVTTPEFSGVTFHEVMAKSALNHVPGGSSMPFDWTVNPYRGCSHACSYCFARGTHEYLDLDAGRDFDTQVVVKVNVAEVLRRELARGNWHHDPVMLGTNTDPYQRAEGRYRLMPGIVSALADSGTPFSILTKGTMLRRDLPMLAEASREVRVTLAMSIAVFDDHLQKAVEPGTPTAAARLDTVRAATDAGFDVTVFLMPILPHLTDSIAALDDALRRIKEAGAARVVYGALHLRPGAKAWFMSWLERDHPELVSSYLGLYPGVSAYAPKGYRSWLAKRVQPLLRAHGLSGTVEDDRPDRRMPVPGLAASPPPIVVTSRGRVAARRTTPDAPAMLF
;
A
#
# COMPACT_ATOMS: atom_id res chain seq x y z
N MET A 1 -3.77 0.45 14.76
CA MET A 1 -3.62 -0.93 14.30
C MET A 1 -3.73 -1.85 15.50
N ARG A 2 -4.45 -2.97 15.37
CA ARG A 2 -4.75 -3.95 16.42
C ARG A 2 -3.52 -4.84 16.75
N TRP A 3 -2.39 -4.21 17.05
CA TRP A 3 -1.21 -4.88 17.62
C TRP A 3 -1.11 -4.68 19.14
N ARG A 4 -1.93 -3.79 19.71
CA ARG A 4 -2.00 -3.48 21.15
C ARG A 4 -2.57 -4.60 22.05
N GLY A 5 -2.72 -5.83 21.55
CA GLY A 5 -3.44 -6.88 22.30
C GLY A 5 -3.14 -8.31 21.87
N GLN A 6 -1.93 -8.60 21.38
CA GLN A 6 -1.43 -9.97 21.36
C GLN A 6 -0.81 -10.24 22.74
N GLU A 7 -1.63 -10.70 23.68
CA GLU A 7 -1.14 -11.23 24.95
C GLU A 7 -0.51 -12.61 24.73
N LEU A 8 0.51 -12.86 25.55
CA LEU A 8 1.55 -13.87 25.44
C LEU A 8 0.99 -15.31 25.47
N GLY A 9 1.31 -16.09 24.44
CA GLY A 9 1.14 -17.54 24.41
C GLY A 9 2.33 -18.29 25.02
N VAL A 10 2.10 -19.58 25.29
CA VAL A 10 3.05 -20.54 25.89
C VAL A 10 4.34 -20.61 25.07
N ALA A 11 5.48 -20.48 25.75
CA ALA A 11 6.80 -20.49 25.16
C ALA A 11 7.09 -21.80 24.41
N ASP A 12 7.41 -21.71 23.12
CA ASP A 12 8.04 -22.79 22.36
C ASP A 12 9.55 -22.75 22.58
N THR A 13 10.09 -23.72 23.33
CA THR A 13 11.51 -23.81 23.67
C THR A 13 12.41 -24.17 22.48
N ALA A 14 11.83 -24.50 21.32
CA ALA A 14 12.55 -24.74 20.06
C ALA A 14 12.55 -23.53 19.12
N ALA A 15 11.84 -22.45 19.45
CA ALA A 15 11.80 -21.24 18.64
C ALA A 15 13.09 -20.40 18.79
N LEU A 16 13.38 -19.57 17.79
CA LEU A 16 14.47 -18.59 17.86
C LEU A 16 14.15 -17.54 18.95
N PRO A 17 15.17 -16.94 19.60
CA PRO A 17 14.98 -15.85 20.55
C PRO A 17 14.09 -14.73 20.00
N GLY A 18 13.00 -14.40 20.71
CA GLY A 18 11.96 -13.44 20.33
C GLY A 18 10.72 -14.04 19.65
N LEU A 19 10.80 -15.30 19.19
CA LEU A 19 9.69 -16.00 18.51
C LEU A 19 9.03 -17.07 19.36
N GLU A 20 9.53 -17.32 20.58
CA GLU A 20 8.97 -18.29 21.53
C GLU A 20 7.51 -17.99 21.87
N HIS A 21 7.11 -16.73 21.73
CA HIS A 21 5.77 -16.22 22.05
C HIS A 21 4.91 -15.95 20.81
N LEU A 22 5.37 -16.32 19.62
CA LEU A 22 4.62 -16.05 18.41
C LEU A 22 3.47 -17.06 18.27
N ASP A 23 2.31 -16.65 18.78
CA ASP A 23 1.06 -17.40 18.77
C ASP A 23 0.77 -18.04 17.41
N GLY A 24 0.71 -19.37 17.38
CA GLY A 24 0.41 -20.15 16.17
C GLY A 24 1.58 -20.31 15.21
N LEU A 25 2.83 -20.09 15.64
CA LEU A 25 4.03 -20.48 14.90
C LEU A 25 3.95 -21.97 14.52
N VAL A 26 4.11 -22.23 13.23
CA VAL A 26 4.15 -23.59 12.66
C VAL A 26 5.59 -24.00 12.46
N GLN A 27 6.38 -23.16 11.78
CA GLN A 27 7.78 -23.41 11.49
C GLN A 27 8.50 -22.14 11.04
N SER A 28 9.83 -22.16 11.11
CA SER A 28 10.70 -21.16 10.50
C SER A 28 11.46 -21.78 9.33
N VAL A 29 11.37 -21.17 8.15
CA VAL A 29 11.91 -21.72 6.91
C VAL A 29 12.92 -20.74 6.31
N THR A 30 14.12 -21.24 6.03
CA THR A 30 15.11 -20.57 5.16
C THR A 30 15.19 -21.32 3.84
N THR A 31 15.29 -20.61 2.72
CA THR A 31 15.29 -21.23 1.39
C THR A 31 16.36 -20.61 0.50
N PRO A 32 17.08 -21.40 -0.33
CA PRO A 32 18.15 -20.87 -1.17
C PRO A 32 17.71 -19.71 -2.10
N GLU A 33 16.48 -19.75 -2.60
CA GLU A 33 15.92 -18.73 -3.50
C GLU A 33 15.68 -17.38 -2.79
N PHE A 34 15.70 -17.38 -1.46
CA PHE A 34 15.49 -16.23 -0.60
C PHE A 34 16.64 -16.10 0.42
N SER A 35 17.88 -16.24 -0.06
CA SER A 35 19.07 -16.09 0.78
C SER A 35 19.04 -14.80 1.60
N GLY A 36 19.29 -14.92 2.90
CA GLY A 36 19.23 -13.82 3.86
C GLY A 36 17.84 -13.50 4.41
N VAL A 37 16.80 -14.24 4.03
CA VAL A 37 15.44 -14.09 4.56
C VAL A 37 14.99 -15.39 5.24
N THR A 38 14.40 -15.26 6.42
CA THR A 38 13.70 -16.33 7.14
C THR A 38 12.20 -16.06 7.09
N PHE A 39 11.43 -17.10 6.77
CA PHE A 39 9.97 -17.05 6.82
C PHE A 39 9.47 -17.73 8.09
N HIS A 40 8.69 -17.03 8.90
CA HIS A 40 8.01 -17.59 10.07
C HIS A 40 6.57 -17.88 9.69
N GLU A 41 6.26 -19.14 9.40
CA GLU A 41 4.92 -19.57 9.01
C GLU A 41 4.02 -19.69 10.24
N VAL A 42 2.85 -19.08 10.19
CA VAL A 42 1.93 -18.99 11.34
C VAL A 42 0.49 -19.26 10.94
N MET A 43 -0.25 -19.87 11.86
CA MET A 43 -1.70 -19.99 11.78
C MET A 43 -2.34 -18.72 12.34
N ALA A 44 -2.87 -17.89 11.45
CA ALA A 44 -3.59 -16.70 11.83
C ALA A 44 -4.92 -17.05 12.53
N LYS A 45 -5.20 -16.36 13.64
CA LYS A 45 -6.51 -16.41 14.31
C LYS A 45 -7.55 -15.51 13.62
N SER A 46 -7.10 -14.46 12.94
CA SER A 46 -7.92 -13.50 12.18
C SER A 46 -7.19 -13.01 10.92
N ALA A 47 -7.95 -12.72 9.86
CA ALA A 47 -7.44 -12.17 8.62
C ALA A 47 -7.82 -10.69 8.45
N LEU A 48 -9.08 -10.34 8.76
CA LEU A 48 -9.59 -8.97 8.75
C LEU A 48 -9.07 -8.17 9.95
N ASN A 49 -8.39 -7.06 9.66
CA ASN A 49 -7.88 -6.15 10.68
C ASN A 49 -8.67 -4.85 10.63
N HIS A 50 -9.37 -4.55 11.73
CA HIS A 50 -10.07 -3.28 11.89
C HIS A 50 -9.08 -2.15 12.18
N VAL A 51 -9.19 -1.06 11.42
CA VAL A 51 -8.46 0.18 11.64
C VAL A 51 -9.11 0.92 12.83
N PRO A 52 -8.35 1.29 13.88
CA PRO A 52 -8.95 1.95 15.04
C PRO A 52 -9.65 3.26 14.66
N GLY A 53 -10.77 3.57 15.32
CA GLY A 53 -11.60 4.73 15.00
C GLY A 53 -10.91 6.10 15.10
N GLY A 54 -9.81 6.21 15.86
CA GLY A 54 -8.98 7.42 15.93
C GLY A 54 -7.93 7.55 14.83
N SER A 55 -7.90 6.64 13.85
CA SER A 55 -6.97 6.68 12.73
C SER A 55 -7.45 7.63 11.64
N SER A 56 -6.55 8.38 11.03
CA SER A 56 -6.83 9.24 9.87
C SER A 56 -6.99 8.46 8.55
N MET A 57 -7.01 7.12 8.60
CA MET A 57 -7.13 6.33 7.37
C MET A 57 -8.57 6.41 6.86
N PRO A 58 -8.76 6.53 5.54
CA PRO A 58 -10.06 6.68 4.92
C PRO A 58 -10.79 5.34 4.70
N PHE A 59 -10.43 4.32 5.48
CA PHE A 59 -10.98 2.97 5.42
C PHE A 59 -10.92 2.32 6.79
N ASP A 60 -11.74 1.28 6.98
CA ASP A 60 -11.90 0.60 8.27
C ASP A 60 -11.32 -0.82 8.29
N TRP A 61 -11.09 -1.46 7.14
CA TRP A 61 -10.65 -2.85 7.07
C TRP A 61 -9.43 -3.07 6.21
N THR A 62 -8.52 -3.93 6.68
CA THR A 62 -7.32 -4.33 5.94
C THR A 62 -7.05 -5.83 6.07
N VAL A 63 -6.40 -6.41 5.07
CA VAL A 63 -5.81 -7.75 5.14
C VAL A 63 -4.32 -7.64 4.88
N ASN A 64 -3.53 -8.14 5.84
CA ASN A 64 -2.07 -8.19 5.75
C ASN A 64 -1.64 -9.67 5.82
N PRO A 65 -1.34 -10.32 4.67
CA PRO A 65 -0.91 -11.72 4.63
C PRO A 65 0.48 -11.92 5.25
N TYR A 66 1.29 -10.87 5.24
CA TYR A 66 2.65 -10.87 5.75
C TYR A 66 2.84 -9.85 6.88
N ARG A 67 3.86 -10.06 7.71
CA ARG A 67 4.49 -9.03 8.57
C ARG A 67 5.98 -9.01 8.26
N GLY A 68 6.57 -7.82 8.15
CA GLY A 68 7.90 -7.67 7.56
C GLY A 68 7.81 -7.56 6.04
N CYS A 69 8.82 -6.94 5.44
CA CYS A 69 8.82 -6.72 4.01
C CYS A 69 10.23 -6.71 3.42
N SER A 70 10.49 -7.68 2.56
CA SER A 70 11.76 -7.83 1.82
C SER A 70 12.05 -6.71 0.81
N HIS A 71 11.14 -5.73 0.66
CA HIS A 71 11.40 -4.50 -0.09
C HIS A 71 12.44 -3.59 0.58
N ALA A 72 12.61 -3.70 1.90
CA ALA A 72 13.66 -3.02 2.67
C ALA A 72 13.72 -1.48 2.50
N CYS A 73 12.57 -0.83 2.31
CA CYS A 73 12.53 0.63 2.15
C CYS A 73 12.99 1.34 3.44
N SER A 74 13.99 2.22 3.35
CA SER A 74 14.54 2.93 4.51
C SER A 74 13.50 3.81 5.22
N TYR A 75 12.49 4.29 4.49
CA TYR A 75 11.42 5.16 4.98
C TYR A 75 10.14 4.40 5.44
N CYS A 76 10.15 3.06 5.44
CA CYS A 76 8.92 2.28 5.65
C CYS A 76 8.32 2.49 7.05
N PHE A 77 7.12 3.07 7.13
CA PHE A 77 6.44 3.32 8.41
C PHE A 77 6.03 2.03 9.16
N ALA A 78 5.97 0.89 8.48
CA ALA A 78 5.58 -0.39 9.07
C ALA A 78 6.70 -1.08 9.86
N ARG A 79 7.93 -0.55 9.78
CA ARG A 79 9.12 -1.07 10.47
C ARG A 79 8.90 -1.32 11.96
N GLY A 80 8.31 -0.34 12.67
CA GLY A 80 8.00 -0.45 14.10
C GLY A 80 6.96 -1.54 14.43
N THR A 81 6.33 -2.17 13.43
CA THR A 81 5.50 -3.35 13.74
C THR A 81 6.35 -4.53 14.18
N HIS A 82 7.63 -4.67 13.83
CA HIS A 82 8.45 -5.80 14.29
C HIS A 82 8.76 -5.77 15.79
N GLU A 83 8.79 -4.58 16.39
CA GLU A 83 9.08 -4.40 17.83
C GLU A 83 8.06 -5.10 18.75
N TYR A 84 6.83 -5.38 18.29
CA TYR A 84 5.89 -6.20 19.09
C TYR A 84 6.17 -7.71 19.05
N LEU A 85 7.23 -8.16 18.38
CA LEU A 85 7.74 -9.54 18.40
C LEU A 85 9.14 -9.60 19.02
N ASP A 86 9.54 -8.56 19.75
CA ASP A 86 10.91 -8.42 20.26
C ASP A 86 12.00 -8.49 19.15
N LEU A 87 11.60 -8.15 17.92
CA LEU A 87 12.48 -8.03 16.74
C LEU A 87 12.81 -6.56 16.45
N ASP A 88 13.94 -6.31 15.79
CA ASP A 88 14.35 -4.93 15.47
C ASP A 88 13.57 -4.32 14.27
N ALA A 89 13.35 -3.00 14.30
CA ALA A 89 12.64 -2.26 13.25
C ALA A 89 13.48 -2.02 11.97
N GLY A 90 14.78 -2.31 12.01
CA GLY A 90 15.71 -2.21 10.91
C GLY A 90 15.84 -3.54 10.15
N ARG A 91 16.87 -4.31 10.49
CA ARG A 91 17.27 -5.50 9.73
C ARG A 91 16.25 -6.62 9.85
N ASP A 92 15.76 -6.91 11.04
CA ASP A 92 14.80 -7.99 11.24
C ASP A 92 13.48 -7.74 10.49
N PHE A 93 13.03 -6.49 10.35
CA PHE A 93 11.87 -6.17 9.51
C PHE A 93 12.06 -6.59 8.04
N ASP A 94 13.30 -6.48 7.55
CA ASP A 94 13.67 -6.77 6.17
C ASP A 94 13.90 -8.28 5.95
N THR A 95 14.36 -9.01 6.97
CA THR A 95 14.84 -10.40 6.86
C THR A 95 14.00 -11.44 7.60
N GLN A 96 13.19 -11.08 8.60
CA GLN A 96 12.35 -11.99 9.37
C GLN A 96 10.88 -11.78 8.97
N VAL A 97 10.37 -12.53 7.98
CA VAL A 97 9.03 -12.30 7.43
C VAL A 97 8.05 -13.30 8.02
N VAL A 98 7.05 -12.81 8.77
CA VAL A 98 5.95 -13.66 9.26
C VAL A 98 4.92 -13.87 8.15
N VAL A 99 4.53 -15.12 7.92
CA VAL A 99 3.64 -15.54 6.84
C VAL A 99 2.41 -16.22 7.41
N LYS A 100 1.23 -15.65 7.17
CA LYS A 100 -0.05 -16.23 7.61
C LYS A 100 -0.53 -17.28 6.62
N VAL A 101 -0.09 -18.53 6.77
CA VAL A 101 -0.28 -19.58 5.75
C VAL A 101 -1.75 -19.97 5.56
N ASN A 102 -2.60 -19.81 6.56
CA ASN A 102 -4.04 -20.10 6.52
C ASN A 102 -4.92 -18.86 6.26
N VAL A 103 -4.34 -17.72 5.86
CA VAL A 103 -5.06 -16.43 5.81
C VAL A 103 -6.32 -16.47 4.94
N ALA A 104 -6.30 -17.18 3.82
CA ALA A 104 -7.45 -17.27 2.91
C ALA A 104 -8.61 -18.06 3.53
N GLU A 105 -8.33 -19.14 4.27
CA GLU A 105 -9.35 -19.93 4.97
C GLU A 105 -10.03 -19.10 6.07
N VAL A 106 -9.22 -18.45 6.90
CA VAL A 106 -9.70 -17.57 7.97
C VAL A 106 -10.53 -16.43 7.41
N LEU A 107 -10.06 -15.81 6.31
CA LEU A 107 -10.76 -14.72 5.65
C LEU A 107 -12.14 -15.16 5.14
N ARG A 108 -12.25 -16.30 4.45
CA ARG A 108 -13.56 -16.83 4.00
C ARG A 108 -14.53 -17.02 5.16
N ARG A 109 -14.05 -17.60 6.27
CA ARG A 109 -14.88 -17.80 7.48
C ARG A 109 -15.33 -16.48 8.09
N GLU A 110 -14.48 -15.47 8.12
CA GLU A 110 -14.82 -14.15 8.66
C GLU A 110 -15.82 -13.41 7.76
N LEU A 111 -15.65 -13.47 6.44
CA LEU A 111 -16.54 -12.84 5.45
C LEU A 111 -17.91 -13.53 5.35
N ALA A 112 -18.00 -14.82 5.66
CA ALA A 112 -19.25 -15.57 5.66
C ALA A 112 -20.16 -15.30 6.88
N ARG A 113 -19.70 -14.48 7.84
CA ARG A 113 -20.52 -14.12 9.02
C ARG A 113 -21.66 -13.21 8.60
N GLY A 114 -22.87 -13.46 9.12
CA GLY A 114 -24.06 -12.67 8.79
C GLY A 114 -24.02 -11.19 9.23
N ASN A 115 -22.99 -10.77 9.96
CA ASN A 115 -22.74 -9.38 10.34
C ASN A 115 -21.63 -8.71 9.51
N TRP A 116 -21.12 -9.36 8.47
CA TRP A 116 -20.20 -8.73 7.52
C TRP A 116 -20.99 -7.84 6.57
N HIS A 117 -20.62 -6.56 6.49
CA HIS A 117 -21.35 -5.55 5.72
C HIS A 117 -20.75 -5.30 4.32
N HIS A 118 -19.82 -6.15 3.87
CA HIS A 118 -19.09 -5.97 2.62
C HIS A 118 -18.36 -4.63 2.55
N ASP A 119 -17.83 -4.19 3.69
CA ASP A 119 -16.99 -3.00 3.76
C ASP A 119 -15.73 -3.20 2.91
N PRO A 120 -15.27 -2.18 2.16
CA PRO A 120 -14.07 -2.28 1.36
C PRO A 120 -12.84 -2.69 2.18
N VAL A 121 -12.10 -3.67 1.66
CA VAL A 121 -10.87 -4.19 2.29
C VAL A 121 -9.63 -3.67 1.56
N MET A 122 -8.67 -3.13 2.32
CA MET A 122 -7.41 -2.64 1.76
C MET A 122 -6.27 -3.65 1.96
N LEU A 123 -5.54 -3.93 0.89
CA LEU A 123 -4.29 -4.69 0.89
C LEU A 123 -3.13 -3.76 0.53
N GLY A 124 -1.94 -4.01 1.08
CA GLY A 124 -0.78 -3.13 0.87
C GLY A 124 -0.63 -1.99 1.86
N THR A 125 -1.36 -2.04 2.99
CA THR A 125 -1.41 -0.93 3.96
C THR A 125 -0.34 -0.97 5.03
N ASN A 126 0.29 -2.13 5.27
CA ASN A 126 1.36 -2.28 6.27
C ASN A 126 2.50 -3.14 5.73
N THR A 127 2.17 -4.20 5.01
CA THR A 127 3.13 -4.99 4.24
C THR A 127 2.69 -5.09 2.81
N ASP A 128 3.64 -5.42 1.93
CA ASP A 128 3.34 -5.54 0.51
C ASP A 128 2.79 -6.94 0.20
N PRO A 129 1.58 -7.05 -0.40
CA PRO A 129 0.97 -8.33 -0.75
C PRO A 129 1.70 -9.08 -1.87
N TYR A 130 2.47 -8.36 -2.70
CA TYR A 130 3.18 -8.88 -3.86
C TYR A 130 4.70 -8.72 -3.73
N GLN A 131 5.22 -8.63 -2.49
CA GLN A 131 6.65 -8.80 -2.24
C GLN A 131 7.14 -10.17 -2.71
N ARG A 132 8.46 -10.36 -2.80
CA ARG A 132 9.07 -11.60 -3.33
C ARG A 132 8.51 -12.89 -2.70
N ALA A 133 8.17 -12.85 -1.41
CA ALA A 133 7.57 -13.99 -0.68
C ALA A 133 6.33 -14.56 -1.37
N GLU A 134 5.52 -13.72 -2.03
CA GLU A 134 4.31 -14.13 -2.75
C GLU A 134 4.60 -15.03 -3.97
N GLY A 135 5.84 -15.03 -4.49
CA GLY A 135 6.28 -15.98 -5.50
C GLY A 135 6.30 -17.44 -4.99
N ARG A 136 6.60 -17.63 -3.70
CA ARG A 136 6.63 -18.92 -3.02
C ARG A 136 5.25 -19.29 -2.46
N TYR A 137 4.67 -18.41 -1.65
CA TYR A 137 3.51 -18.74 -0.84
C TYR A 137 2.18 -18.66 -1.59
N ARG A 138 2.09 -17.81 -2.63
CA ARG A 138 0.90 -17.67 -3.47
C ARG A 138 -0.39 -17.48 -2.67
N LEU A 139 -0.37 -16.59 -1.66
CA LEU A 139 -1.52 -16.35 -0.77
C LEU A 139 -2.58 -15.48 -1.44
N MET A 140 -2.16 -14.60 -2.36
CA MET A 140 -3.06 -13.61 -2.99
C MET A 140 -4.21 -14.22 -3.78
N PRO A 141 -4.02 -15.27 -4.61
CA PRO A 141 -5.13 -15.97 -5.26
C PRO A 141 -6.28 -16.35 -4.31
N GLY A 142 -5.95 -16.97 -3.17
CA GLY A 142 -6.95 -17.40 -2.20
C GLY A 142 -7.65 -16.22 -1.51
N ILE A 143 -6.92 -15.12 -1.27
CA ILE A 143 -7.47 -13.88 -0.69
C ILE A 143 -8.40 -13.17 -1.68
N VAL A 144 -7.99 -13.06 -2.94
CA VAL A 144 -8.77 -12.43 -4.01
C VAL A 144 -10.09 -13.18 -4.21
N SER A 145 -10.05 -14.52 -4.33
CA SER A 145 -11.28 -15.32 -4.41
C SER A 145 -12.17 -15.13 -3.18
N ALA A 146 -11.61 -15.21 -1.97
CA ALA A 146 -12.40 -15.02 -0.75
C ALA A 146 -13.14 -13.68 -0.71
N LEU A 147 -12.50 -12.60 -1.14
CA LEU A 147 -13.11 -11.27 -1.19
C LEU A 147 -14.17 -11.17 -2.31
N ALA A 148 -13.84 -11.62 -3.52
CA ALA A 148 -14.74 -11.60 -4.67
C ALA A 148 -16.00 -12.46 -4.44
N ASP A 149 -15.83 -13.73 -4.05
CA ASP A 149 -16.93 -14.68 -3.79
C ASP A 149 -17.89 -14.17 -2.70
N SER A 150 -17.37 -13.39 -1.74
CA SER A 150 -18.18 -12.77 -0.68
C SER A 150 -18.87 -11.49 -1.11
N GLY A 151 -18.66 -10.97 -2.33
CA GLY A 151 -19.18 -9.68 -2.75
C GLY A 151 -18.46 -8.47 -2.12
N THR A 152 -17.28 -8.66 -1.54
CA THR A 152 -16.54 -7.62 -0.80
C THR A 152 -15.62 -6.82 -1.73
N PRO A 153 -15.82 -5.50 -1.90
CA PRO A 153 -14.91 -4.64 -2.64
C PRO A 153 -13.51 -4.62 -2.01
N PHE A 154 -12.46 -4.46 -2.83
CA PHE A 154 -11.11 -4.38 -2.30
C PHE A 154 -10.14 -3.56 -3.15
N SER A 155 -9.03 -3.19 -2.53
CA SER A 155 -7.94 -2.44 -3.16
C SER A 155 -6.62 -3.10 -2.92
N ILE A 156 -5.75 -3.07 -3.92
CA ILE A 156 -4.38 -3.57 -3.81
C ILE A 156 -3.43 -2.41 -4.08
N LEU A 157 -2.66 -2.04 -3.06
CA LEU A 157 -1.48 -1.18 -3.20
C LEU A 157 -0.22 -2.05 -3.13
N THR A 158 0.70 -1.88 -4.06
CA THR A 158 1.95 -2.65 -4.06
C THR A 158 3.10 -1.90 -4.73
N LYS A 159 4.33 -2.28 -4.42
CA LYS A 159 5.56 -2.00 -5.19
C LYS A 159 6.03 -3.22 -6.00
N GLY A 160 5.43 -4.39 -5.78
CA GLY A 160 5.83 -5.67 -6.35
C GLY A 160 5.29 -5.90 -7.76
N THR A 161 6.13 -6.42 -8.64
CA THR A 161 5.78 -6.76 -10.03
C THR A 161 5.04 -8.10 -10.16
N MET A 162 4.95 -8.88 -9.06
CA MET A 162 4.21 -10.14 -9.01
C MET A 162 2.71 -9.95 -9.23
N LEU A 163 2.19 -8.74 -9.06
CA LEU A 163 0.81 -8.37 -9.41
C LEU A 163 0.44 -8.82 -10.83
N ARG A 164 1.39 -8.76 -11.79
CA ARG A 164 1.17 -9.17 -13.19
C ARG A 164 0.67 -10.60 -13.33
N ARG A 165 1.12 -11.52 -12.46
CA ARG A 165 0.70 -12.93 -12.46
C ARG A 165 -0.81 -13.07 -12.26
N ASP A 166 -1.38 -12.22 -11.40
CA ASP A 166 -2.76 -12.35 -10.94
C ASP A 166 -3.72 -11.40 -11.68
N LEU A 167 -3.24 -10.58 -12.62
CA LEU A 167 -4.09 -9.66 -13.39
C LEU A 167 -5.29 -10.34 -14.07
N PRO A 168 -5.18 -11.53 -14.69
CA PRO A 168 -6.34 -12.20 -15.28
C PRO A 168 -7.43 -12.52 -14.25
N MET A 169 -7.04 -12.96 -13.06
CA MET A 169 -7.98 -13.27 -11.96
C MET A 169 -8.58 -12.00 -11.35
N LEU A 170 -7.76 -10.95 -11.19
CA LEU A 170 -8.25 -9.66 -10.72
C LEU A 170 -9.26 -9.07 -11.72
N ALA A 171 -9.02 -9.23 -13.03
CA ALA A 171 -9.94 -8.78 -14.07
C ALA A 171 -11.27 -9.53 -13.99
N GLU A 172 -11.26 -10.84 -13.74
CA GLU A 172 -12.48 -11.61 -13.49
C GLU A 172 -13.20 -11.12 -12.23
N ALA A 173 -12.50 -11.02 -11.10
CA ALA A 173 -13.06 -10.52 -9.84
C ALA A 173 -13.67 -9.11 -9.97
N SER A 174 -13.08 -8.26 -10.83
CA SER A 174 -13.58 -6.90 -11.08
C SER A 174 -14.96 -6.85 -11.74
N ARG A 175 -15.45 -7.97 -12.31
CA ARG A 175 -16.81 -8.09 -12.85
C ARG A 175 -17.86 -8.28 -11.77
N GLU A 176 -17.47 -8.81 -10.62
CA GLU A 176 -18.36 -9.12 -9.50
C GLU A 176 -18.32 -8.04 -8.42
N VAL A 177 -17.11 -7.57 -8.09
CA VAL A 177 -16.88 -6.59 -7.04
C VAL A 177 -16.03 -5.44 -7.54
N ARG A 178 -16.12 -4.28 -6.87
CA ARG A 178 -15.22 -3.17 -7.18
C ARG A 178 -13.79 -3.52 -6.73
N VAL A 179 -12.90 -3.66 -7.71
CA VAL A 179 -11.46 -3.85 -7.51
C VAL A 179 -10.72 -2.59 -7.94
N THR A 180 -9.82 -2.10 -7.09
CA THR A 180 -8.92 -0.98 -7.45
C THR A 180 -7.47 -1.38 -7.31
N LEU A 181 -6.65 -1.01 -8.29
CA LEU A 181 -5.22 -1.32 -8.32
C LEU A 181 -4.39 -0.05 -8.20
N ALA A 182 -3.40 -0.09 -7.33
CA ALA A 182 -2.46 0.97 -7.12
C ALA A 182 -1.01 0.46 -7.10
N MET A 183 -0.11 1.20 -7.75
CA MET A 183 1.31 0.92 -7.79
C MET A 183 2.08 2.05 -7.12
N SER A 184 2.92 1.75 -6.15
CA SER A 184 3.78 2.76 -5.50
C SER A 184 5.12 2.88 -6.23
N ILE A 185 5.38 4.07 -6.76
CA ILE A 185 6.63 4.42 -7.44
C ILE A 185 7.11 5.74 -6.85
N ALA A 186 8.03 5.66 -5.89
CA ALA A 186 8.51 6.83 -5.15
C ALA A 186 9.68 7.53 -5.86
N VAL A 187 10.59 6.74 -6.43
CA VAL A 187 11.86 7.21 -6.99
C VAL A 187 12.02 6.70 -8.42
N PHE A 188 12.35 7.61 -9.33
CA PHE A 188 12.51 7.36 -10.77
C PHE A 188 13.97 7.36 -11.24
N ASP A 189 14.89 7.73 -10.34
CA ASP A 189 16.34 7.58 -10.47
C ASP A 189 16.77 6.21 -9.92
N ASP A 190 17.40 5.39 -10.76
CA ASP A 190 17.73 4.00 -10.43
C ASP A 190 18.79 3.87 -9.33
N HIS A 191 19.71 4.84 -9.21
CA HIS A 191 20.74 4.82 -8.17
C HIS A 191 20.11 5.11 -6.80
N LEU A 192 19.35 6.20 -6.69
CA LEU A 192 18.64 6.57 -5.47
C LEU A 192 17.61 5.51 -5.08
N GLN A 193 16.89 4.92 -6.05
CA GLN A 193 15.95 3.84 -5.79
C GLN A 193 16.62 2.63 -5.13
N LYS A 194 17.77 2.19 -5.67
CA LYS A 194 18.56 1.09 -5.08
C LYS A 194 19.10 1.44 -3.70
N ALA A 195 19.46 2.70 -3.46
CA ALA A 195 19.97 3.14 -2.16
C ALA A 195 18.86 3.16 -1.09
N VAL A 196 17.67 3.67 -1.41
CA VAL A 196 16.60 3.93 -0.42
C VAL A 196 15.56 2.81 -0.31
N GLU A 197 15.36 2.02 -1.36
CA GLU A 197 14.40 0.91 -1.40
C GLU A 197 14.95 -0.33 -2.15
N PRO A 198 16.11 -0.88 -1.71
CA PRO A 198 16.93 -1.86 -2.45
C PRO A 198 16.21 -3.15 -2.83
N GLY A 199 15.23 -3.59 -2.04
CA GLY A 199 14.50 -4.81 -2.30
C GLY A 199 13.34 -4.66 -3.28
N THR A 200 13.01 -3.43 -3.67
CA THR A 200 11.90 -3.15 -4.60
C THR A 200 12.33 -3.30 -6.07
N PRO A 201 11.42 -3.70 -6.97
CA PRO A 201 11.68 -3.63 -8.41
C PRO A 201 11.98 -2.20 -8.86
N THR A 202 12.74 -2.07 -9.96
CA THR A 202 13.08 -0.75 -10.53
C THR A 202 11.82 0.04 -10.91
N ALA A 203 11.97 1.36 -11.05
CA ALA A 203 10.87 2.22 -11.50
C ALA A 203 10.32 1.76 -12.86
N ALA A 204 11.20 1.39 -13.79
CA ALA A 204 10.82 0.85 -15.10
C ALA A 204 9.97 -0.42 -14.98
N ALA A 205 10.39 -1.40 -14.15
CA ALA A 205 9.64 -2.64 -13.98
C ALA A 205 8.26 -2.42 -13.32
N ARG A 206 8.15 -1.44 -12.42
CA ARG A 206 6.88 -1.02 -11.82
C ARG A 206 5.98 -0.31 -12.84
N LEU A 207 6.53 0.55 -13.69
CA LEU A 207 5.79 1.17 -14.81
C LEU A 207 5.30 0.11 -15.82
N ASP A 208 6.08 -0.92 -16.10
CA ASP A 208 5.62 -2.04 -16.95
C ASP A 208 4.47 -2.82 -16.31
N THR A 209 4.42 -2.87 -14.98
CA THR A 209 3.28 -3.44 -14.26
C THR A 209 2.05 -2.54 -14.33
N VAL A 210 2.23 -1.20 -14.27
CA VAL A 210 1.15 -0.24 -14.53
C VAL A 210 0.59 -0.41 -15.94
N ARG A 211 1.45 -0.55 -16.95
CA ARG A 211 1.03 -0.78 -18.33
C ARG A 211 0.24 -2.07 -18.47
N ALA A 212 0.77 -3.18 -17.97
CA ALA A 212 0.08 -4.48 -18.02
C ALA A 212 -1.29 -4.45 -17.31
N ALA A 213 -1.39 -3.75 -16.17
CA ALA A 213 -2.66 -3.59 -15.47
C ALA A 213 -3.65 -2.69 -16.23
N THR A 214 -3.15 -1.65 -16.90
CA THR A 214 -3.96 -0.77 -17.76
C THR A 214 -4.47 -1.55 -18.99
N ASP A 215 -3.61 -2.34 -19.63
CA ASP A 215 -3.97 -3.20 -20.76
C ASP A 215 -5.00 -4.27 -20.36
N ALA A 216 -4.99 -4.71 -19.10
CA ALA A 216 -6.00 -5.58 -18.52
C ALA A 216 -7.33 -4.87 -18.18
N GLY A 217 -7.45 -3.56 -18.45
CA GLY A 217 -8.67 -2.77 -18.31
C GLY A 217 -8.83 -2.02 -16.98
N PHE A 218 -7.77 -1.92 -16.16
CA PHE A 218 -7.83 -1.20 -14.89
C PHE A 218 -7.46 0.28 -15.01
N ASP A 219 -8.23 1.15 -14.34
CA ASP A 219 -7.84 2.54 -14.07
C ASP A 219 -6.79 2.59 -12.95
N VAL A 220 -5.53 2.33 -13.29
CA VAL A 220 -4.43 2.24 -12.31
C VAL A 220 -4.14 3.60 -11.68
N THR A 221 -3.97 3.59 -10.35
CA THR A 221 -3.50 4.76 -9.59
C THR A 221 -2.03 4.59 -9.21
N VAL A 222 -1.18 5.56 -9.55
CA VAL A 222 0.21 5.55 -9.09
C VAL A 222 0.34 6.37 -7.81
N PHE A 223 0.94 5.77 -6.79
CA PHE A 223 1.29 6.44 -5.54
C PHE A 223 2.72 6.96 -5.67
N LEU A 224 2.85 8.24 -6.06
CA LEU A 224 4.11 9.00 -6.10
C LEU A 224 4.45 9.48 -4.70
N MET A 225 4.80 8.52 -3.83
CA MET A 225 5.14 8.78 -2.44
C MET A 225 6.05 7.67 -1.87
N PRO A 226 6.99 8.04 -0.98
CA PRO A 226 7.25 9.40 -0.52
C PRO A 226 8.00 10.26 -1.55
N ILE A 227 7.60 11.52 -1.68
CA ILE A 227 8.46 12.55 -2.28
C ILE A 227 9.48 12.96 -1.22
N LEU A 228 10.75 12.76 -1.54
CA LEU A 228 11.90 12.96 -0.65
C LEU A 228 12.42 14.40 -0.82
N PRO A 229 12.39 15.24 0.24
CA PRO A 229 12.90 16.60 0.18
C PRO A 229 14.32 16.68 -0.38
N HIS A 230 14.58 17.61 -1.29
CA HIS A 230 15.85 17.82 -2.00
C HIS A 230 16.34 16.69 -2.91
N LEU A 231 15.72 15.50 -2.87
CA LEU A 231 16.13 14.34 -3.65
C LEU A 231 15.18 14.07 -4.82
N THR A 232 13.86 14.18 -4.60
CA THR A 232 12.84 13.90 -5.63
C THR A 232 11.78 14.98 -5.76
N ASP A 233 11.98 16.15 -5.16
CA ASP A 233 11.00 17.25 -5.08
C ASP A 233 11.29 18.42 -6.04
N SER A 234 12.30 18.29 -6.91
CA SER A 234 12.59 19.28 -7.96
C SER A 234 11.53 19.23 -9.06
N ILE A 235 11.28 20.36 -9.73
CA ILE A 235 10.29 20.43 -10.82
C ILE A 235 10.66 19.44 -11.94
N ALA A 236 11.94 19.35 -12.32
CA ALA A 236 12.39 18.45 -13.36
C ALA A 236 12.18 16.97 -12.99
N ALA A 237 12.49 16.57 -11.75
CA ALA A 237 12.28 15.20 -11.29
C ALA A 237 10.77 14.85 -11.24
N LEU A 238 9.94 15.76 -10.74
CA LEU A 238 8.50 15.57 -10.67
C LEU A 238 7.87 15.52 -12.07
N ASP A 239 8.30 16.37 -12.99
CA ASP A 239 7.81 16.39 -14.36
C ASP A 239 8.18 15.09 -15.11
N ASP A 240 9.43 14.63 -14.99
CA ASP A 240 9.87 13.35 -15.55
C ASP A 240 9.07 12.17 -15.00
N ALA A 241 8.88 12.12 -13.67
CA ALA A 241 8.11 11.07 -13.02
C ALA A 241 6.67 11.04 -13.54
N LEU A 242 5.99 12.19 -13.58
CA LEU A 242 4.60 12.29 -14.03
C LEU A 242 4.43 11.97 -15.52
N ARG A 243 5.36 12.42 -16.37
CA ARG A 243 5.41 12.06 -17.79
C ARG A 243 5.50 10.54 -17.97
N ARG A 244 6.47 9.89 -17.30
CA ARG A 244 6.67 8.43 -17.37
C ARG A 244 5.48 7.64 -16.81
N ILE A 245 4.86 8.13 -15.74
CA ILE A 245 3.63 7.56 -15.18
C ILE A 245 2.49 7.61 -16.22
N LYS A 246 2.32 8.77 -16.88
CA LYS A 246 1.29 8.93 -17.92
C LYS A 246 1.56 8.02 -19.12
N GLU A 247 2.79 7.94 -19.59
CA GLU A 247 3.22 7.07 -20.69
C GLU A 247 3.00 5.58 -20.40
N ALA A 248 3.04 5.17 -19.12
CA ALA A 248 2.71 3.82 -18.70
C ALA A 248 1.19 3.52 -18.67
N GLY A 249 0.33 4.52 -18.92
CA GLY A 249 -1.12 4.34 -18.97
C GLY A 249 -1.86 4.61 -17.66
N ALA A 250 -1.19 5.10 -16.61
CA ALA A 250 -1.85 5.40 -15.36
C ALA A 250 -2.98 6.44 -15.53
N ALA A 251 -4.11 6.20 -14.86
CA ALA A 251 -5.25 7.12 -14.88
C ALA A 251 -5.11 8.25 -13.85
N ARG A 252 -4.46 7.96 -12.71
CA ARG A 252 -4.43 8.84 -11.54
C ARG A 252 -3.09 8.81 -10.83
N VAL A 253 -2.77 9.91 -10.15
CA VAL A 253 -1.63 9.99 -9.22
C VAL A 253 -2.07 10.50 -7.86
N VAL A 254 -1.72 9.75 -6.82
CA VAL A 254 -1.75 10.24 -5.44
C VAL A 254 -0.31 10.52 -5.04
N TYR A 255 -0.06 11.69 -4.44
CA TYR A 255 1.28 12.09 -4.04
C TYR A 255 1.31 12.57 -2.59
N GLY A 256 2.46 12.41 -1.97
CA GLY A 256 2.66 12.69 -0.55
C GLY A 256 4.13 12.95 -0.25
N ALA A 257 4.39 13.89 0.65
CA ALA A 257 5.72 14.10 1.19
C ALA A 257 6.13 12.91 2.06
N LEU A 258 7.44 12.73 2.25
CA LEU A 258 7.97 11.75 3.19
C LEU A 258 7.31 11.83 4.58
N HIS A 259 6.94 10.66 5.10
CA HIS A 259 6.33 10.48 6.41
C HIS A 259 7.21 9.58 7.30
N LEU A 260 7.77 10.14 8.37
CA LEU A 260 8.76 9.49 9.23
C LEU A 260 8.19 9.16 10.62
N ARG A 261 7.40 8.09 10.72
CA ARG A 261 6.95 7.58 12.03
C ARG A 261 8.13 7.15 12.91
N PRO A 262 7.94 7.08 14.24
CA PRO A 262 8.88 6.42 15.14
C PRO A 262 9.27 5.01 14.62
N GLY A 263 10.51 4.59 14.86
CA GLY A 263 11.12 3.40 14.25
C GLY A 263 11.66 3.69 12.85
N ALA A 264 10.78 4.06 11.90
CA ALA A 264 11.16 4.37 10.52
C ALA A 264 12.09 5.59 10.42
N LYS A 265 11.87 6.60 11.26
CA LYS A 265 12.67 7.83 11.27
C LYS A 265 14.14 7.57 11.58
N ALA A 266 14.43 6.81 12.63
CA ALA A 266 15.81 6.52 13.01
C ALA A 266 16.55 5.82 11.86
N TRP A 267 15.90 4.81 11.27
CA TRP A 267 16.45 4.06 10.15
C TRP A 267 16.68 4.92 8.89
N PHE A 268 15.71 5.76 8.55
CA PHE A 268 15.84 6.71 7.44
C PHE A 268 16.96 7.72 7.68
N MET A 269 17.09 8.26 8.89
CA MET A 269 18.16 9.22 9.22
C MET A 269 19.54 8.56 9.19
N SER A 270 19.68 7.30 9.63
CA SER A 270 20.95 6.57 9.50
C SER A 270 21.33 6.30 8.04
N TRP A 271 20.35 6.04 7.17
CA TRP A 271 20.59 5.99 5.73
C TRP A 271 21.02 7.37 5.19
N LEU A 272 20.31 8.43 5.57
CA LEU A 272 20.60 9.79 5.13
C LEU A 272 21.99 10.26 5.55
N GLU A 273 22.41 9.98 6.80
CA GLU A 273 23.74 10.33 7.31
C GLU A 273 24.88 9.66 6.54
N ARG A 274 24.66 8.43 6.08
CA ARG A 274 25.67 7.67 5.33
C ARG A 274 25.71 8.08 3.85
N ASP A 275 24.55 8.21 3.22
CA ASP A 275 24.42 8.36 1.77
C ASP A 275 24.31 9.83 1.31
N HIS A 276 23.76 10.70 2.17
CA HIS A 276 23.50 12.13 1.91
C HIS A 276 23.78 13.02 3.14
N PRO A 277 25.00 12.99 3.71
CA PRO A 277 25.34 13.73 4.94
C PRO A 277 25.05 15.23 4.82
N GLU A 278 25.14 15.79 3.61
CA GLU A 278 24.84 17.20 3.32
C GLU A 278 23.37 17.58 3.55
N LEU A 279 22.45 16.62 3.51
CA LEU A 279 21.01 16.85 3.67
C LEU A 279 20.52 16.69 5.12
N VAL A 280 21.33 16.12 6.01
CA VAL A 280 20.93 15.79 7.40
C VAL A 280 20.37 17.00 8.13
N SER A 281 21.04 18.15 8.05
CA SER A 281 20.59 19.39 8.71
C SER A 281 19.22 19.85 8.21
N SER A 282 18.98 19.77 6.90
CA SER A 282 17.70 20.14 6.30
C SER A 282 16.58 19.21 6.77
N TYR A 283 16.83 17.90 6.77
CA TYR A 283 15.85 16.91 7.23
C TYR A 283 15.54 17.02 8.71
N LEU A 284 16.52 17.34 9.57
CA LEU A 284 16.26 17.64 10.99
C LEU A 284 15.37 18.88 11.16
N GLY A 285 15.53 19.88 10.29
CA GLY A 285 14.66 21.05 10.26
C GLY A 285 13.23 20.76 9.77
N LEU A 286 13.07 19.89 8.77
CA LEU A 286 11.76 19.48 8.24
C LEU A 286 11.03 18.49 9.17
N TYR A 287 11.77 17.63 9.85
CA TYR A 287 11.25 16.62 10.76
C TYR A 287 11.87 16.77 12.14
N PRO A 288 11.55 17.84 12.91
CA PRO A 288 12.12 18.03 14.23
C PRO A 288 11.53 17.04 15.25
N GLY A 289 12.37 16.58 16.19
CA GLY A 289 11.95 15.76 17.34
C GLY A 289 11.10 14.53 16.93
N VAL A 290 9.87 14.46 17.44
CA VAL A 290 8.92 13.36 17.15
C VAL A 290 8.02 13.62 15.94
N SER A 291 8.22 14.72 15.21
CA SER A 291 7.39 15.02 14.03
C SER A 291 7.59 13.96 12.95
N ALA A 292 6.47 13.37 12.53
CA ALA A 292 6.42 12.40 11.44
C ALA A 292 6.07 13.04 10.09
N TYR A 293 5.32 14.14 10.10
CA TYR A 293 4.90 14.83 8.88
C TYR A 293 5.84 15.98 8.56
N ALA A 294 6.04 16.23 7.25
CA ALA A 294 6.64 17.46 6.79
C ALA A 294 5.77 18.68 7.19
N PRO A 295 6.37 19.86 7.41
CA PRO A 295 5.63 21.04 7.83
C PRO A 295 4.58 21.44 6.79
N LYS A 296 3.47 22.05 7.23
CA LYS A 296 2.40 22.53 6.32
C LYS A 296 2.94 23.40 5.19
N GLY A 297 3.95 24.24 5.49
CA GLY A 297 4.63 25.09 4.49
C GLY A 297 5.26 24.28 3.36
N TYR A 298 6.01 23.23 3.69
CA TYR A 298 6.62 22.32 2.71
C TYR A 298 5.54 21.58 1.89
N ARG A 299 4.52 21.02 2.53
CA ARG A 299 3.42 20.33 1.82
C ARG A 299 2.68 21.25 0.86
N SER A 300 2.44 22.51 1.26
CA SER A 300 1.81 23.53 0.41
C SER A 300 2.71 23.93 -0.76
N TRP A 301 4.01 24.08 -0.51
CA TRP A 301 5.02 24.36 -1.54
C TRP A 301 5.14 23.22 -2.56
N LEU A 302 5.05 21.97 -2.10
CA LEU A 302 5.09 20.79 -2.95
C LEU A 302 3.82 20.70 -3.80
N ALA A 303 2.65 20.89 -3.21
CA ALA A 303 1.38 20.90 -3.94
C ALA A 303 1.37 21.95 -5.07
N LYS A 304 1.90 23.15 -4.82
CA LYS A 304 2.03 24.21 -5.85
C LYS A 304 2.92 23.80 -7.04
N ARG A 305 3.84 22.86 -6.86
CA ARG A 305 4.68 22.30 -7.95
C ARG A 305 4.02 21.14 -8.67
N VAL A 306 3.45 20.19 -7.91
CA VAL A 306 2.90 18.95 -8.48
C VAL A 306 1.58 19.21 -9.23
N GLN A 307 0.71 20.08 -8.70
CA GLN A 307 -0.63 20.30 -9.26
C GLN A 307 -0.64 20.83 -10.71
N PRO A 308 0.19 21.83 -11.08
CA PRO A 308 0.31 22.24 -12.49
C PRO A 308 0.80 21.12 -13.40
N LEU A 309 1.77 20.31 -12.96
CA LEU A 309 2.33 19.23 -13.75
C LEU A 309 1.33 18.10 -13.97
N LEU A 310 0.54 17.74 -12.95
CA LEU A 310 -0.56 16.76 -13.09
C LEU A 310 -1.55 17.18 -14.18
N ARG A 311 -1.93 18.46 -14.21
CA ARG A 311 -2.80 19.01 -15.26
C ARG A 311 -2.13 18.97 -16.63
N ALA A 312 -0.85 19.33 -16.71
CA ALA A 312 -0.09 19.32 -17.97
C ALA A 312 -0.01 17.91 -18.58
N HIS A 313 0.14 16.87 -17.76
CA HIS A 313 0.20 15.47 -18.20
C HIS A 313 -1.18 14.79 -18.33
N GLY A 314 -2.28 15.51 -18.09
CA GLY A 314 -3.63 14.93 -18.15
C GLY A 314 -3.84 13.78 -17.16
N LEU A 315 -3.27 13.91 -15.95
CA LEU A 315 -3.42 13.00 -14.83
C LEU A 315 -4.38 13.64 -13.81
N SER A 316 -5.39 12.89 -13.35
CA SER A 316 -6.16 13.32 -12.19
C SER A 316 -5.35 13.04 -10.92
N GLY A 317 -5.26 13.99 -10.00
CA GLY A 317 -4.47 13.78 -8.79
C GLY A 317 -4.90 14.59 -7.58
N THR A 318 -4.61 14.04 -6.41
CA THR A 318 -4.94 14.62 -5.10
C THR A 318 -3.77 14.47 -4.14
N VAL A 319 -3.57 15.44 -3.25
CA VAL A 319 -2.66 15.32 -2.10
C VAL A 319 -3.23 14.25 -1.15
N GLU A 320 -2.37 13.41 -0.56
CA GLU A 320 -2.77 12.42 0.46
C GLU A 320 -3.47 13.07 1.67
N ASP A 321 -3.01 14.24 2.12
CA ASP A 321 -3.45 14.95 3.32
C ASP A 321 -4.67 15.88 3.15
N ASP A 322 -5.18 16.13 1.95
CA ASP A 322 -6.21 17.16 1.68
C ASP A 322 -7.65 16.75 2.08
N ARG A 323 -7.85 15.89 3.09
CA ARG A 323 -9.18 15.30 3.36
C ARG A 323 -9.67 15.44 4.80
N PRO A 324 -10.76 16.19 5.03
CA PRO A 324 -11.38 16.32 6.35
C PRO A 324 -12.42 15.22 6.69
N ASP A 325 -12.85 14.37 5.74
CA ASP A 325 -13.91 13.37 5.95
C ASP A 325 -13.52 11.96 5.50
N ARG A 326 -13.69 10.97 6.40
CA ARG A 326 -13.43 9.53 6.16
C ARG A 326 -14.44 8.91 5.17
N ARG A 327 -15.57 9.57 4.88
CA ARG A 327 -16.65 9.01 4.03
C ARG A 327 -16.51 9.31 2.53
N MET A 328 -15.54 10.12 2.12
CA MET A 328 -15.36 10.43 0.70
C MET A 328 -14.54 9.36 -0.03
N PRO A 329 -14.93 8.92 -1.25
CA PRO A 329 -14.14 7.99 -2.05
C PRO A 329 -12.70 8.48 -2.26
N VAL A 330 -11.73 7.60 -2.02
CA VAL A 330 -10.31 7.90 -2.22
C VAL A 330 -9.82 7.31 -3.54
N PRO A 331 -9.21 8.11 -4.44
CA PRO A 331 -8.60 7.62 -5.66
C PRO A 331 -7.63 6.48 -5.37
N GLY A 332 -7.78 5.38 -6.09
CA GLY A 332 -6.96 4.19 -5.91
C GLY A 332 -7.36 3.29 -4.74
N LEU A 333 -8.40 3.66 -3.98
CA LEU A 333 -9.04 2.80 -2.99
C LEU A 333 -10.49 2.49 -3.40
N ALA A 334 -10.93 1.28 -3.10
CA ALA A 334 -12.29 0.83 -3.17
C ALA A 334 -13.11 1.54 -2.09
N ALA A 335 -14.27 2.03 -2.50
CA ALA A 335 -15.26 2.66 -1.63
C ALA A 335 -16.51 1.79 -1.61
N SER A 336 -17.26 1.83 -0.51
CA SER A 336 -18.55 1.17 -0.43
C SER A 336 -19.44 1.72 -1.53
N PRO A 337 -20.27 0.89 -2.19
CA PRO A 337 -21.31 1.43 -3.04
C PRO A 337 -22.16 2.41 -2.22
N PRO A 338 -22.62 3.54 -2.80
CA PRO A 338 -23.49 4.46 -2.08
C PRO A 338 -24.70 3.67 -1.56
N PRO A 339 -25.16 3.93 -0.32
CA PRO A 339 -26.33 3.25 0.19
C PRO A 339 -27.47 3.45 -0.80
N ILE A 340 -28.12 2.36 -1.21
CA ILE A 340 -29.34 2.45 -2.00
C ILE A 340 -30.36 3.13 -1.08
N VAL A 341 -30.60 4.42 -1.29
CA VAL A 341 -31.70 5.12 -0.63
C VAL A 341 -32.98 4.57 -1.22
N VAL A 342 -33.52 3.54 -0.58
CA VAL A 342 -34.88 3.08 -0.85
C VAL A 342 -35.82 4.12 -0.26
N THR A 343 -36.07 5.19 -1.01
CA THR A 343 -37.22 6.05 -0.72
C THR A 343 -38.49 5.21 -0.87
N SER A 344 -39.54 5.52 -0.12
CA SER A 344 -40.86 4.85 -0.18
C SER A 344 -41.57 4.94 -1.54
N ARG A 345 -40.91 5.45 -2.58
CA ARG A 345 -41.31 5.41 -3.99
C ARG A 345 -40.19 4.70 -4.75
N GLY A 346 -40.53 3.61 -5.44
CA GLY A 346 -39.61 2.60 -5.98
C GLY A 346 -38.50 3.08 -6.92
N ARG A 347 -37.60 2.13 -7.27
CA ARG A 347 -36.38 2.31 -8.08
C ARG A 347 -36.60 3.21 -9.29
N VAL A 348 -35.89 4.35 -9.35
CA VAL A 348 -35.62 5.03 -10.63
C VAL A 348 -34.23 4.61 -11.10
N ALA A 349 -34.19 4.08 -12.32
CA ALA A 349 -33.00 3.57 -12.99
C ALA A 349 -31.93 4.66 -13.23
N ALA A 350 -30.69 4.21 -13.31
CA ALA A 350 -29.49 4.99 -13.55
C ALA A 350 -29.64 5.98 -14.72
N ARG A 351 -29.34 7.26 -14.47
CA ARG A 351 -29.13 8.26 -15.52
C ARG A 351 -27.89 7.85 -16.34
N ARG A 352 -28.12 7.37 -17.56
CA ARG A 352 -27.13 7.39 -18.65
C ARG A 352 -26.89 8.86 -19.03
N THR A 353 -25.65 9.31 -18.97
CA THR A 353 -25.21 10.58 -19.57
C THR A 353 -24.76 10.31 -21.00
N THR A 354 -25.60 10.62 -21.99
CA THR A 354 -25.16 10.84 -23.38
C THR A 354 -24.74 12.31 -23.54
N PRO A 355 -23.66 12.61 -24.29
CA PRO A 355 -23.30 13.99 -24.61
C PRO A 355 -24.12 14.48 -25.81
N ASP A 356 -24.82 15.59 -25.64
CA ASP A 356 -25.47 16.31 -26.74
C ASP A 356 -24.42 16.97 -27.65
N ALA A 357 -24.54 16.70 -28.95
CA ALA A 357 -23.86 17.45 -30.00
C ALA A 357 -24.67 18.73 -30.31
N PRO A 358 -24.04 19.88 -30.59
CA PRO A 358 -24.77 21.07 -30.99
C PRO A 358 -25.15 20.98 -32.47
N ALA A 359 -26.43 21.15 -32.75
CA ALA A 359 -26.93 21.42 -34.09
C ALA A 359 -26.54 22.85 -34.49
N MET A 360 -25.82 22.97 -35.62
CA MET A 360 -25.82 24.19 -36.42
C MET A 360 -27.24 24.50 -36.87
N LEU A 361 -27.62 25.79 -36.90
CA LEU A 361 -28.47 26.40 -37.93
C LEU A 361 -28.49 27.93 -37.77
N PHE A 362 -28.05 28.60 -38.85
CA PHE A 362 -28.03 30.02 -39.21
C PHE A 362 -27.03 30.96 -38.54
#